data_AF-A0A382KE47-F1
#
_entry.id   AF-A0A382KE47-F1
#
_cell.length_a   1.000
_cell.length_b   1.000
_cell.length_c   1.000
_cell.angle_alpha   90.00
_cell.angle_beta   90.00
_cell.angle_gamma   90.00
#
_symmetry.space_group_name_H-M   'P 1'
#
loop_
_entity.id
_entity.type
_entity.pdbx_description
1 polymer ?
#
loop_
_entity_poly.entity_id
_entity_poly.type
_entity_poly.pdbx_seq_one_letter_code
_entity_poly.pdbx_strand_id
1 'polypeptide(L)'
;MTNKTKPTDPYVKAGVNIEAGNKLVKSIKAHVDATYDKRVIGGIGGFAGLFELGTKYKNPILVGCTDGVGTKVSLSQAHNKIHLIGQDLVAMCVNDMVTCGAEPLFFLDYFASSKLDSKTTARIVNGIAKACKISGCALLGGETAEMPGHYTKDNFDLAGFSVGVIEKSKLINGKKIKPGHLLLAIESSGPHSNGYSLIRKILNKHKPPEAIIKSILKPTNLYSIPIL
;
A
#
# COMPACT_ATOMS: atom_id res chain seq x y z
N MET A 1 -37.22 -15.33 -27.76
CA MET A 1 -36.93 -14.94 -26.37
C MET A 1 -35.70 -15.70 -25.91
N THR A 2 -34.52 -15.08 -25.97
CA THR A 2 -33.27 -15.74 -25.55
C THR A 2 -33.25 -15.77 -24.02
N ASN A 3 -33.49 -16.96 -23.46
CA ASN A 3 -33.31 -17.23 -22.04
C ASN A 3 -31.86 -16.88 -21.67
N LYS A 4 -31.68 -15.76 -20.96
CA LYS A 4 -30.42 -15.45 -20.27
C LYS A 4 -30.19 -16.55 -19.25
N THR A 5 -29.30 -17.49 -19.57
CA THR A 5 -28.79 -18.50 -18.65
C THR A 5 -28.28 -17.80 -17.40
N LYS A 6 -28.88 -18.11 -16.24
CA LYS A 6 -28.34 -17.70 -14.94
C LYS A 6 -26.90 -18.23 -14.83
N PRO A 7 -25.96 -17.48 -14.22
CA PRO A 7 -24.58 -17.94 -14.11
C PRO A 7 -24.53 -19.32 -13.42
N THR A 8 -24.00 -20.32 -14.12
CA THR A 8 -23.79 -21.69 -13.62
C THR A 8 -22.50 -21.84 -12.82
N ASP A 9 -21.65 -20.81 -12.80
CA ASP A 9 -20.36 -20.83 -12.12
C ASP A 9 -20.54 -20.76 -10.58
N PRO A 10 -20.14 -21.81 -9.83
CA PRO A 10 -20.20 -21.82 -8.38
C PRO A 10 -19.39 -20.68 -7.73
N TYR A 11 -18.31 -20.19 -8.36
CA TYR A 11 -17.56 -19.03 -7.86
C TYR A 11 -18.39 -17.75 -7.94
N VAL A 12 -19.07 -17.51 -9.07
CA VAL A 12 -19.98 -16.37 -9.22
C VAL A 12 -21.16 -16.46 -8.25
N LYS A 13 -21.68 -17.67 -8.01
CA LYS A 13 -22.74 -17.89 -6.99
C LYS A 13 -22.24 -17.66 -5.57
N ALA A 14 -20.98 -17.97 -5.28
CA ALA A 14 -20.32 -17.64 -4.01
C ALA A 14 -19.92 -16.16 -3.90
N GLY A 15 -20.16 -15.35 -4.94
CA GLY A 15 -19.90 -13.91 -4.96
C GLY A 15 -18.51 -13.51 -5.45
N VAL A 16 -17.75 -14.44 -6.05
CA VAL A 16 -16.41 -14.18 -6.61
C VAL A 16 -16.52 -13.89 -8.11
N ASN A 17 -16.04 -12.71 -8.54
CA ASN A 17 -16.10 -12.28 -9.94
C ASN A 17 -14.70 -12.15 -10.57
N ILE A 18 -14.26 -13.22 -11.24
CA ILE A 18 -12.96 -13.28 -11.93
C ILE A 18 -12.86 -12.24 -13.07
N GLU A 19 -13.98 -11.95 -13.76
CA GLU A 19 -13.99 -10.96 -14.84
C GLU A 19 -13.74 -9.53 -14.30
N ALA A 20 -14.26 -9.23 -13.10
CA ALA A 20 -14.02 -7.95 -12.44
C ALA A 20 -12.55 -7.78 -12.03
N GLY A 21 -11.90 -8.86 -11.55
CA GLY A 21 -10.46 -8.90 -11.32
C GLY A 21 -9.65 -8.62 -12.59
N ASN A 22 -9.96 -9.30 -13.70
CA ASN A 22 -9.29 -9.08 -14.97
C ASN A 22 -9.47 -7.65 -15.53
N LYS A 23 -10.66 -7.05 -15.35
CA LYS A 23 -10.91 -5.65 -15.72
C LYS A 23 -10.10 -4.68 -14.85
N LEU A 24 -10.02 -4.94 -13.54
CA LEU A 24 -9.18 -4.17 -12.63
C LEU A 24 -7.72 -4.19 -13.09
N VAL A 25 -7.13 -5.38 -13.30
CA VAL A 25 -5.74 -5.54 -13.76
C VAL A 25 -5.46 -4.71 -15.02
N LYS A 26 -6.35 -4.78 -16.03
CA LYS A 26 -6.21 -3.98 -17.25
C LYS A 26 -6.22 -2.46 -16.98
N SER A 27 -7.05 -2.01 -16.05
CA SER A 27 -7.18 -0.57 -15.73
C SER A 27 -5.98 0.01 -14.96
N ILE A 28 -5.30 -0.81 -14.17
CA ILE A 28 -4.16 -0.37 -13.34
C ILE A 28 -2.82 -0.57 -14.04
N LYS A 29 -2.76 -1.40 -15.09
CA LYS A 29 -1.53 -1.85 -15.74
C LYS A 29 -0.54 -0.73 -16.05
N ALA A 30 -0.99 0.37 -16.67
CA ALA A 30 -0.09 1.47 -17.01
C ALA A 30 0.54 2.16 -15.79
N HIS A 31 -0.17 2.23 -14.66
CA HIS A 31 0.35 2.81 -13.42
C HIS A 31 1.36 1.86 -12.77
N VAL A 32 1.08 0.55 -12.78
CA VAL A 32 1.97 -0.49 -12.28
C VAL A 32 3.26 -0.54 -13.10
N ASP A 33 3.15 -0.62 -14.43
CA ASP A 33 4.30 -0.67 -15.35
C ASP A 33 5.18 0.59 -15.20
N ALA A 34 4.60 1.75 -14.87
CA ALA A 34 5.34 2.99 -14.62
C ALA A 34 6.20 2.99 -13.34
N THR A 35 6.08 1.97 -12.49
CA THR A 35 6.92 1.74 -11.31
C THR A 35 8.15 0.87 -11.61
N TYR A 36 8.18 0.22 -12.78
CA TYR A 36 9.21 -0.76 -13.09
C TYR A 36 10.52 -0.10 -13.51
N ASP A 37 11.61 -0.76 -13.16
CA ASP A 37 12.94 -0.53 -13.73
C ASP A 37 13.46 -1.84 -14.35
N LYS A 38 14.70 -1.81 -14.83
CA LYS A 38 15.35 -2.96 -15.50
C LYS A 38 15.47 -4.23 -14.65
N ARG A 39 15.26 -4.14 -13.33
CA ARG A 39 15.33 -5.27 -12.40
C ARG A 39 14.04 -6.07 -12.39
N VAL A 40 12.92 -5.51 -12.85
CA VAL A 40 11.66 -6.26 -12.95
C VAL A 40 11.71 -7.16 -14.18
N ILE A 41 11.45 -8.46 -13.98
CA ILE A 41 11.41 -9.46 -15.06
C ILE A 41 9.94 -9.79 -15.36
N GLY A 42 9.50 -9.52 -16.60
CA GLY A 42 8.12 -9.75 -17.03
C GLY A 42 7.20 -8.57 -16.71
N GLY A 43 5.98 -8.84 -16.24
CA GLY A 43 5.04 -7.80 -15.82
C GLY A 43 3.80 -8.34 -15.13
N ILE A 44 2.89 -7.45 -14.76
CA ILE A 44 1.65 -7.81 -14.06
C ILE A 44 0.77 -8.77 -14.87
N GLY A 45 0.20 -9.78 -14.20
CA GLY A 45 -0.69 -10.80 -14.79
C GLY A 45 -0.17 -12.24 -14.67
N GLY A 46 1.06 -12.45 -14.21
CA GLY A 46 1.57 -13.77 -13.81
C GLY A 46 1.22 -14.13 -12.36
N PHE A 47 1.38 -15.41 -12.00
CA PHE A 47 1.15 -15.91 -10.63
C PHE A 47 2.12 -15.36 -9.59
N ALA A 48 3.28 -14.87 -10.03
CA ALA A 48 4.29 -14.26 -9.19
C ALA A 48 5.02 -13.17 -9.99
N GLY A 49 5.46 -12.12 -9.30
CA GLY A 49 6.36 -11.14 -9.90
C GLY A 49 7.82 -11.50 -9.62
N LEU A 50 8.69 -11.17 -10.56
CA LEU A 50 10.11 -11.52 -10.54
C LEU A 50 10.97 -10.25 -10.49
N PHE A 51 11.97 -10.24 -9.61
CA PHE A 51 12.86 -9.10 -9.41
C PHE A 51 14.32 -9.56 -9.32
N GLU A 52 15.17 -9.01 -10.17
CA GLU A 52 16.60 -9.30 -10.25
C GLU A 52 17.39 -8.41 -9.30
N LEU A 53 18.10 -9.01 -8.33
CA LEU A 53 18.95 -8.25 -7.41
C LEU A 53 20.25 -7.74 -8.06
N GLY A 54 20.74 -8.43 -9.08
CA GLY A 54 21.99 -8.14 -9.77
C GLY A 54 23.23 -8.30 -8.87
N THR A 55 24.32 -7.64 -9.24
CA THR A 55 25.65 -7.76 -8.60
C THR A 55 26.06 -6.56 -7.75
N LYS A 56 25.13 -5.62 -7.51
CA LYS A 56 25.39 -4.39 -6.74
C LYS A 56 25.81 -4.67 -5.28
N TYR A 57 25.28 -5.75 -4.68
CA TYR A 57 25.50 -6.11 -3.29
C TYR A 57 26.48 -7.27 -3.16
N LYS A 58 27.46 -7.16 -2.26
CA LYS A 58 28.43 -8.22 -1.98
C LYS A 58 27.92 -9.20 -0.93
N ASN A 59 27.32 -8.67 0.15
CA ASN A 59 26.73 -9.48 1.22
C ASN A 59 25.33 -8.92 1.56
N PRO A 60 24.33 -9.15 0.70
CA PRO A 60 23.00 -8.58 0.86
C PRO A 60 22.26 -9.20 2.05
N ILE A 61 21.54 -8.35 2.78
CA ILE A 61 20.48 -8.74 3.71
C ILE A 61 19.16 -8.28 3.10
N LEU A 62 18.21 -9.19 2.95
CA LEU A 62 16.84 -8.85 2.58
C LEU A 62 16.07 -8.37 3.81
N VAL A 63 15.31 -7.30 3.63
CA VAL A 63 14.46 -6.71 4.67
C VAL A 63 13.01 -6.83 4.20
N GLY A 64 12.17 -7.46 5.02
CA GLY A 64 10.75 -7.60 4.76
C GLY A 64 9.94 -6.76 5.74
N CYS A 65 8.97 -6.02 5.24
CA CYS A 65 8.02 -5.23 6.03
C CYS A 65 6.61 -5.56 5.58
N THR A 66 5.67 -5.64 6.52
CA THR A 66 4.24 -5.71 6.23
C THR A 66 3.49 -4.79 7.15
N ASP A 67 2.51 -4.07 6.60
CA ASP A 67 1.66 -3.16 7.38
C ASP A 67 0.32 -2.93 6.66
N GLY A 68 -0.62 -2.34 7.37
CA GLY A 68 -1.89 -1.85 6.85
C GLY A 68 -2.03 -0.34 7.01
N VAL A 69 -3.14 0.20 6.50
CA VAL A 69 -3.49 1.62 6.71
C VAL A 69 -4.16 1.84 8.09
N GLY A 70 -4.81 0.81 8.62
CA GLY A 70 -5.55 0.88 9.87
C GLY A 70 -6.84 1.72 9.78
N THR A 71 -7.29 2.27 10.90
CA THR A 71 -8.63 2.89 11.01
C THR A 71 -8.78 4.22 10.26
N LYS A 72 -7.72 4.72 9.61
CA LYS A 72 -7.77 5.83 8.65
C LYS A 72 -8.61 5.47 7.42
N VAL A 73 -8.67 4.20 7.03
CA VAL A 73 -9.51 3.71 5.91
C VAL A 73 -10.95 4.20 6.05
N SER A 74 -11.58 3.96 7.21
CA SER A 74 -12.98 4.33 7.43
C SER A 74 -13.22 5.84 7.33
N LEU A 75 -12.28 6.67 7.80
CA LEU A 75 -12.41 8.13 7.70
C LEU A 75 -12.23 8.58 6.24
N SER A 76 -11.26 8.01 5.54
CA SER A 76 -11.04 8.27 4.11
C SER A 76 -12.25 7.88 3.26
N GLN A 77 -12.94 6.78 3.59
CA GLN A 77 -14.19 6.38 2.94
C GLN A 77 -15.30 7.41 3.19
N ALA A 78 -15.53 7.78 4.45
CA ALA A 78 -16.58 8.73 4.84
C ALA A 78 -16.45 10.10 4.15
N HIS A 79 -15.24 10.50 3.76
CA HIS A 79 -14.95 11.78 3.10
C HIS A 79 -14.56 11.66 1.61
N ASN A 80 -14.75 10.48 0.98
CA ASN A 80 -14.39 10.22 -0.42
C ASN A 80 -12.91 10.53 -0.77
N LYS A 81 -11.99 10.25 0.17
CA LYS A 81 -10.53 10.47 0.06
C LYS A 81 -9.72 9.17 -0.04
N ILE A 82 -10.35 8.06 -0.39
CA ILE A 82 -9.71 6.73 -0.59
C ILE A 82 -8.55 6.68 -1.60
N HIS A 83 -8.34 7.71 -2.43
CA HIS A 83 -7.20 7.76 -3.34
C HIS A 83 -5.89 8.14 -2.62
N LEU A 84 -5.97 8.63 -1.38
CA LEU A 84 -4.81 9.03 -0.58
C LEU A 84 -4.19 7.86 0.20
N ILE A 85 -5.00 6.86 0.57
CA ILE A 85 -4.58 5.76 1.45
C ILE A 85 -3.60 4.78 0.78
N GLY A 86 -3.49 4.78 -0.54
CA GLY A 86 -2.46 4.00 -1.23
C GLY A 86 -1.05 4.48 -0.89
N GLN A 87 -0.86 5.80 -0.72
CA GLN A 87 0.41 6.34 -0.24
C GLN A 87 0.63 6.02 1.24
N ASP A 88 -0.42 6.10 2.06
CA ASP A 88 -0.32 5.69 3.47
C ASP A 88 0.17 4.24 3.59
N LEU A 89 -0.40 3.32 2.81
CA LEU A 89 -0.02 1.90 2.83
C LEU A 89 1.47 1.68 2.50
N VAL A 90 1.95 2.32 1.43
CA VAL A 90 3.36 2.21 1.03
C VAL A 90 4.27 2.85 2.07
N ALA A 91 3.90 4.03 2.58
CA ALA A 91 4.71 4.76 3.55
C ALA A 91 4.89 3.99 4.85
N MET A 92 3.86 3.32 5.35
CA MET A 92 3.94 2.51 6.57
C MET A 92 5.00 1.40 6.43
N CYS A 93 5.03 0.68 5.30
CA CYS A 93 6.03 -0.38 5.10
C CYS A 93 7.42 0.18 4.79
N VAL A 94 7.52 1.16 3.88
CA VAL A 94 8.81 1.67 3.38
C VAL A 94 9.55 2.48 4.45
N ASN A 95 8.84 3.30 5.23
CA ASN A 95 9.50 4.10 6.25
C ASN A 95 10.12 3.23 7.35
N ASP A 96 9.49 2.11 7.72
CA ASP A 96 10.04 1.14 8.67
C ASP A 96 11.34 0.54 8.15
N MET A 97 11.37 0.18 6.87
CA MET A 97 12.57 -0.37 6.22
C MET A 97 13.73 0.62 6.18
N VAL A 98 13.44 1.90 5.95
CA VAL A 98 14.45 2.96 5.90
C VAL A 98 15.16 3.14 7.24
N THR A 99 14.53 2.79 8.36
CA THR A 99 15.15 2.89 9.71
C THR A 99 16.40 2.02 9.87
N CYS A 100 16.50 0.93 9.11
CA CYS A 100 17.69 0.06 9.10
C CYS A 100 18.67 0.41 7.96
N GLY A 101 18.34 1.40 7.12
CA GLY A 101 19.14 1.87 5.98
C GLY A 101 18.91 1.09 4.69
N ALA A 102 17.83 0.30 4.59
CA ALA A 102 17.59 -0.57 3.45
C ALA A 102 16.96 0.18 2.26
N GLU A 103 17.44 -0.13 1.06
CA GLU A 103 16.86 0.32 -0.21
C GLU A 103 15.59 -0.48 -0.51
N PRO A 104 14.42 0.17 -0.71
CA PRO A 104 13.22 -0.50 -1.17
C PRO A 104 13.43 -1.10 -2.57
N LEU A 105 13.10 -2.38 -2.76
CA LEU A 105 13.17 -3.05 -4.06
C LEU A 105 11.80 -3.13 -4.71
N PHE A 106 10.86 -3.76 -4.01
CA PHE A 106 9.52 -3.97 -4.50
C PHE A 106 8.47 -3.96 -3.39
N PHE A 107 7.22 -3.82 -3.83
CA PHE A 107 6.03 -3.80 -3.02
C PHE A 107 4.99 -4.78 -3.58
N LEU A 108 4.22 -5.41 -2.71
CA LEU A 108 3.01 -6.14 -3.05
C LEU A 108 1.84 -5.64 -2.19
N ASP A 109 0.64 -5.66 -2.75
CA ASP A 109 -0.57 -5.29 -2.03
C ASP A 109 -1.59 -6.44 -1.98
N TYR A 110 -2.40 -6.44 -0.92
CA TYR A 110 -3.56 -7.31 -0.77
C TYR A 110 -4.78 -6.47 -0.43
N PHE A 111 -5.79 -6.54 -1.30
CA PHE A 111 -7.07 -5.87 -1.13
C PHE A 111 -8.16 -6.87 -0.82
N ALA A 112 -8.88 -6.68 0.28
CA ALA A 112 -9.98 -7.56 0.68
C ALA A 112 -11.26 -6.77 0.91
N SER A 113 -12.38 -7.21 0.35
CA SER A 113 -13.67 -6.52 0.51
C SER A 113 -14.85 -7.49 0.47
N SER A 114 -16.05 -7.00 0.83
CA SER A 114 -17.27 -7.80 0.70
C SER A 114 -17.66 -8.02 -0.77
N LYS A 115 -17.39 -7.02 -1.61
CA LYS A 115 -17.70 -7.00 -3.03
C LYS A 115 -16.74 -6.04 -3.71
N LEU A 116 -16.15 -6.48 -4.81
CA LEU A 116 -15.18 -5.70 -5.55
C LEU A 116 -15.86 -4.55 -6.29
N ASP A 117 -15.54 -3.32 -5.88
CA ASP A 117 -15.71 -2.14 -6.72
C ASP A 117 -14.39 -1.85 -7.44
N SER A 118 -14.30 -2.26 -8.72
CA SER A 118 -13.11 -2.08 -9.54
C SER A 118 -12.69 -0.61 -9.65
N LYS A 119 -13.63 0.34 -9.62
CA LYS A 119 -13.30 1.77 -9.76
C LYS A 119 -12.63 2.31 -8.49
N THR A 120 -13.18 1.97 -7.33
CA THR A 120 -12.58 2.31 -6.02
C THR A 120 -11.22 1.64 -5.86
N THR A 121 -11.13 0.36 -6.18
CA THR A 121 -9.89 -0.42 -6.05
C THR A 121 -8.80 0.13 -6.96
N ALA A 122 -9.11 0.45 -8.22
CA ALA A 122 -8.16 1.07 -9.14
C ALA A 122 -7.63 2.42 -8.63
N ARG A 123 -8.48 3.25 -7.98
CA ARG A 123 -8.03 4.53 -7.39
C ARG A 123 -7.01 4.31 -6.27
N ILE A 124 -7.19 3.26 -5.47
CA ILE A 124 -6.26 2.91 -4.38
C ILE A 124 -4.95 2.40 -4.97
N VAL A 125 -5.01 1.43 -5.89
CA VAL A 125 -3.83 0.84 -6.53
C VAL A 125 -3.02 1.89 -7.30
N ASN A 126 -3.66 2.85 -7.97
CA ASN A 126 -2.96 3.97 -8.59
C ASN A 126 -2.19 4.84 -7.57
N GLY A 127 -2.75 5.01 -6.36
CA GLY A 127 -2.08 5.66 -5.23
C GLY A 127 -0.87 4.86 -4.73
N ILE A 128 -1.01 3.54 -4.61
CA ILE A 128 0.09 2.62 -4.24
C ILE A 128 1.20 2.70 -5.29
N ALA A 129 0.88 2.57 -6.57
CA ALA A 129 1.84 2.63 -7.67
C ALA A 129 2.60 3.97 -7.70
N LYS A 130 1.88 5.10 -7.54
CA LYS A 130 2.50 6.42 -7.45
C LYS A 130 3.46 6.51 -6.27
N ALA A 131 3.07 6.02 -5.10
CA ALA A 131 3.91 6.03 -3.91
C ALA A 131 5.12 5.08 -4.02
N CYS A 132 4.97 3.92 -4.66
CA CYS A 132 6.07 3.01 -4.98
C CYS A 132 7.11 3.70 -5.86
N LYS A 133 6.66 4.37 -6.92
CA LYS A 133 7.55 5.15 -7.81
C LYS A 133 8.30 6.26 -7.06
N ILE A 134 7.61 7.01 -6.20
CA ILE A 134 8.26 8.03 -5.34
C ILE A 134 9.23 7.37 -4.37
N SER A 135 8.95 6.14 -3.92
CA SER A 135 9.78 5.44 -2.94
C SER A 135 10.98 4.71 -3.55
N GLY A 136 11.09 4.66 -4.88
CA GLY A 136 12.15 3.95 -5.59
C GLY A 136 11.95 2.43 -5.70
N CYS A 137 10.73 1.92 -5.48
CA CYS A 137 10.41 0.50 -5.59
C CYS A 137 9.36 0.19 -6.67
N ALA A 138 9.38 -1.05 -7.17
CA ALA A 138 8.37 -1.54 -8.11
C ALA A 138 7.13 -2.07 -7.39
N LEU A 139 5.92 -1.80 -7.91
CA LEU A 139 4.70 -2.50 -7.48
C LEU A 139 4.64 -3.85 -8.22
N LEU A 140 5.23 -4.88 -7.62
CA LEU A 140 5.58 -6.12 -8.30
C LEU A 140 4.40 -7.07 -8.50
N GLY A 141 3.38 -6.94 -7.67
CA GLY A 141 2.14 -7.71 -7.79
C GLY A 141 1.17 -7.38 -6.67
N GLY A 142 0.03 -8.04 -6.67
CA GLY A 142 -0.95 -7.93 -5.61
C GLY A 142 -2.10 -8.91 -5.82
N GLU A 143 -2.98 -8.97 -4.83
CA GLU A 143 -4.13 -9.87 -4.84
C GLU A 143 -5.41 -9.12 -4.43
N THR A 144 -6.54 -9.53 -5.01
CA THR A 144 -7.85 -8.96 -4.71
C THR A 144 -8.84 -10.05 -4.33
N ALA A 145 -9.30 -10.02 -3.08
CA ALA A 145 -10.22 -11.01 -2.54
C ALA A 145 -11.62 -10.43 -2.30
N GLU A 146 -12.63 -11.08 -2.89
CA GLU A 146 -14.05 -10.89 -2.56
C GLU A 146 -14.47 -11.93 -1.51
N MET A 147 -14.83 -11.46 -0.31
CA MET A 147 -15.21 -12.31 0.82
C MET A 147 -16.57 -11.87 1.39
N PRO A 148 -17.68 -12.13 0.65
CA PRO A 148 -19.01 -11.79 1.11
C PRO A 148 -19.35 -12.55 2.40
N GLY A 149 -19.96 -11.84 3.36
CA GLY A 149 -20.28 -12.40 4.68
C GLY A 149 -19.14 -12.34 5.69
N HIS A 150 -17.89 -12.10 5.25
CA HIS A 150 -16.78 -11.77 6.14
C HIS A 150 -16.64 -10.25 6.29
N TYR A 151 -16.49 -9.54 5.18
CA TYR A 151 -16.60 -8.08 5.16
C TYR A 151 -18.07 -7.67 5.01
N THR A 152 -18.43 -6.52 5.58
CA THR A 152 -19.80 -5.99 5.55
C THR A 152 -19.89 -4.71 4.73
N LYS A 153 -20.90 -4.60 3.88
CA LYS A 153 -21.18 -3.38 3.08
C LYS A 153 -19.93 -2.97 2.28
N ASP A 154 -19.56 -1.70 2.34
CA ASP A 154 -18.43 -1.11 1.62
C ASP A 154 -17.11 -1.24 2.41
N ASN A 155 -17.07 -1.98 3.52
CA ASN A 155 -15.82 -2.17 4.26
C ASN A 155 -14.83 -3.00 3.44
N PHE A 156 -13.58 -2.57 3.47
CA PHE A 156 -12.46 -3.29 2.91
C PHE A 156 -11.24 -3.15 3.82
N ASP A 157 -10.28 -4.03 3.64
CA ASP A 157 -8.96 -3.96 4.27
C ASP A 157 -7.85 -3.95 3.21
N LEU A 158 -6.72 -3.39 3.60
CA LEU A 158 -5.52 -3.25 2.80
C LEU A 158 -4.32 -3.74 3.59
N ALA A 159 -3.60 -4.70 3.05
CA ALA A 159 -2.28 -5.08 3.53
C ALA A 159 -1.22 -4.78 2.45
N GLY A 160 -0.07 -4.33 2.91
CA GLY A 160 1.09 -4.02 2.11
C GLY A 160 2.24 -4.92 2.52
N PHE A 161 3.09 -5.24 1.57
CA PHE A 161 4.29 -6.03 1.76
C PHE A 161 5.42 -5.36 0.99
N SER A 162 6.48 -4.95 1.67
CA SER A 162 7.67 -4.38 1.03
C SER A 162 8.86 -5.29 1.26
N VAL A 163 9.66 -5.47 0.21
CA VAL A 163 10.97 -6.09 0.29
C VAL A 163 12.03 -5.08 -0.13
N GLY A 164 13.08 -4.99 0.66
CA GLY A 164 14.25 -4.19 0.39
C GLY A 164 15.53 -4.96 0.63
N VAL A 165 16.64 -4.25 0.44
CA VAL A 165 17.97 -4.83 0.58
C VAL A 165 18.93 -3.83 1.20
N ILE A 166 19.88 -4.36 1.96
CA ILE A 166 21.00 -3.59 2.49
C ILE A 166 22.27 -4.41 2.43
N GLU A 167 23.40 -3.75 2.17
CA GLU A 167 24.72 -4.35 2.34
C GLU A 167 24.99 -4.57 3.83
N LYS A 168 25.40 -5.77 4.24
CA LYS A 168 25.58 -6.12 5.65
C LYS A 168 26.48 -5.16 6.42
N SER A 169 27.51 -4.60 5.77
CA SER A 169 28.43 -3.63 6.38
C SER A 169 27.81 -2.24 6.63
N LYS A 170 26.68 -1.93 5.98
CA LYS A 170 25.96 -0.65 6.10
C LYS A 170 24.75 -0.69 7.05
N LEU A 171 24.44 -1.84 7.63
CA LEU A 171 23.28 -2.02 8.51
C LEU A 171 23.24 -1.02 9.67
N ILE A 172 22.15 -0.26 9.73
CA ILE A 172 21.86 0.65 10.84
C ILE A 172 21.08 -0.14 11.90
N ASN A 173 21.65 -0.26 13.10
CA ASN A 173 21.09 -1.07 14.20
C ASN A 173 21.22 -0.42 15.58
N GLY A 174 21.53 0.87 15.64
CA GLY A 174 21.65 1.63 16.88
C GLY A 174 22.88 1.34 17.74
N LYS A 175 23.69 0.30 17.47
CA LYS A 175 24.86 -0.07 18.32
C LYS A 175 25.94 1.01 18.44
N LYS A 176 25.94 2.01 17.55
CA LYS A 176 26.89 3.14 17.56
C LYS A 176 26.37 4.37 18.31
N ILE A 177 25.15 4.35 18.84
CA ILE A 177 24.56 5.48 19.59
C ILE A 177 25.30 5.66 20.92
N LYS A 178 25.64 6.91 21.28
CA LYS A 178 26.39 7.26 22.50
C LYS A 178 25.91 8.59 23.08
N PRO A 179 26.12 8.85 24.39
CA PRO A 179 25.89 10.17 24.98
C PRO A 179 26.60 11.27 24.19
N GLY A 180 25.94 12.40 24.00
CA GLY A 180 26.42 13.52 23.19
C GLY A 180 26.02 13.49 21.72
N HIS A 181 25.40 12.40 21.23
CA HIS A 181 24.78 12.40 19.90
C HIS A 181 23.51 13.27 19.88
N LEU A 182 23.26 13.89 18.72
CA LEU A 182 22.09 14.74 18.48
C LEU A 182 20.91 13.92 17.98
N LEU A 183 19.71 14.32 18.39
CA LEU A 183 18.45 13.84 17.82
C LEU A 183 17.95 14.83 16.78
N LEU A 184 17.75 14.36 15.56
CA LEU A 184 17.15 15.14 14.48
C LEU A 184 15.76 14.60 14.21
N ALA A 185 14.77 15.49 14.16
CA ALA A 185 13.39 15.15 13.84
C ALA A 185 13.07 15.60 12.42
N ILE A 186 12.35 14.75 11.68
CA ILE A 186 11.81 15.08 10.35
C ILE A 186 10.31 15.29 10.50
N GLU A 187 9.80 16.38 9.94
CA GLU A 187 8.40 16.77 10.09
C GLU A 187 7.43 15.72 9.50
N SER A 188 6.33 15.48 10.22
CA SER A 188 5.20 14.68 9.76
C SER A 188 4.22 15.50 8.93
N SER A 189 3.47 14.89 8.00
CA SER A 189 2.38 15.57 7.27
C SER A 189 1.10 15.75 8.10
N GLY A 190 1.08 15.26 9.34
CA GLY A 190 -0.08 15.18 10.22
C GLY A 190 -0.05 13.87 11.04
N PRO A 191 -1.20 13.27 11.36
CA PRO A 191 -1.26 12.02 12.12
C PRO A 191 -0.72 10.77 11.39
N HIS A 192 -0.29 10.91 10.13
CA HIS A 192 0.13 9.82 9.26
C HIS A 192 -0.96 8.75 9.13
N SER A 193 -0.69 7.49 9.49
CA SER A 193 -1.69 6.41 9.50
C SER A 193 -2.06 5.94 10.92
N ASN A 194 -1.64 6.69 11.95
CA ASN A 194 -1.78 6.29 13.36
C ASN A 194 -2.78 7.16 14.13
N GLY A 195 -3.39 6.60 15.18
CA GLY A 195 -4.28 7.33 16.08
C GLY A 195 -5.71 7.58 15.56
N TYR A 196 -6.07 7.05 14.38
CA TYR A 196 -7.36 7.33 13.74
C TYR A 196 -8.59 6.82 14.51
N SER A 197 -8.43 5.80 15.35
CA SER A 197 -9.50 5.35 16.25
C SER A 197 -9.89 6.45 17.24
N LEU A 198 -8.90 7.13 17.83
CA LEU A 198 -9.12 8.25 18.74
C LEU A 198 -9.63 9.48 17.99
N ILE A 199 -9.02 9.82 16.85
CA ILE A 199 -9.44 10.94 16.00
C ILE A 199 -10.92 10.79 15.64
N ARG A 200 -11.34 9.63 15.15
CA ARG A 200 -12.76 9.35 14.83
C ARG A 200 -13.67 9.50 16.05
N LYS A 201 -13.24 9.04 17.23
CA LYS A 201 -14.02 9.21 18.47
C LYS A 201 -14.20 10.69 18.84
N ILE A 202 -13.20 11.53 18.59
CA ILE A 202 -13.28 12.99 18.78
C ILE A 202 -14.21 13.61 17.73
N LEU A 203 -14.09 13.24 16.46
CA LEU A 203 -14.95 13.75 15.38
C LEU A 203 -16.43 13.37 15.52
N ASN A 204 -16.73 12.25 16.20
CA ASN A 204 -18.11 11.91 16.51
C ASN A 204 -18.74 12.84 17.56
N LYS A 205 -17.92 13.51 18.38
CA LYS A 205 -18.37 14.47 19.41
C LYS A 205 -18.32 15.92 18.93
N HIS A 206 -17.49 16.22 17.94
CA HIS A 206 -17.24 17.57 17.46
C HIS A 206 -17.23 17.58 15.93
N LYS A 207 -17.89 18.57 15.32
CA LYS A 207 -17.86 18.78 13.86
C LYS A 207 -16.83 19.85 13.51
N PRO A 208 -15.56 19.50 13.24
CA PRO A 208 -14.58 20.51 12.89
C PRO A 208 -14.82 21.07 11.48
N PRO A 209 -14.23 22.23 11.16
CA PRO A 209 -14.20 22.73 9.79
C PRO A 209 -13.54 21.74 8.82
N GLU A 210 -13.96 21.76 7.55
CA GLU A 210 -13.41 20.90 6.49
C GLU A 210 -11.88 21.03 6.34
N ALA A 211 -11.31 22.20 6.67
CA ALA A 211 -9.86 22.41 6.67
C ALA A 211 -9.12 21.44 7.63
N ILE A 212 -9.70 21.13 8.78
CA ILE A 212 -9.13 20.17 9.74
C ILE A 212 -9.23 18.76 9.18
N ILE A 213 -10.39 18.38 8.61
CA ILE A 213 -10.59 17.07 7.96
C ILE A 213 -9.56 16.87 6.84
N LYS A 214 -9.37 17.88 5.99
CA LYS A 214 -8.37 17.84 4.93
C LYS A 214 -6.95 17.70 5.49
N SER A 215 -6.64 18.34 6.61
CA SER A 215 -5.32 18.25 7.26
C SER A 215 -5.05 16.86 7.82
N ILE A 216 -6.00 16.28 8.56
CA ILE A 216 -5.86 14.94 9.14
C ILE A 216 -5.96 13.82 8.08
N LEU A 217 -6.46 14.09 6.87
CA LEU A 217 -6.48 13.12 5.77
C LEU A 217 -5.28 13.26 4.82
N LYS A 218 -4.33 14.16 5.10
CA LYS A 218 -3.07 14.21 4.34
C LYS A 218 -2.40 12.83 4.37
N PRO A 219 -1.84 12.37 3.24
CA PRO A 219 -1.14 11.10 3.20
C PRO A 219 0.15 11.18 4.02
N THR A 220 0.58 10.03 4.54
CA THR A 220 1.83 9.84 5.27
C THR A 220 3.01 10.22 4.36
N ASN A 221 4.00 10.92 4.91
CA ASN A 221 5.21 11.30 4.18
C ASN A 221 6.02 10.04 3.82
N LEU A 222 6.62 10.05 2.63
CA LEU A 222 7.57 9.03 2.20
C LEU A 222 8.98 9.53 2.50
N TYR A 223 9.70 8.82 3.35
CA TYR A 223 11.03 9.24 3.81
C TYR A 223 12.19 8.49 3.15
N SER A 224 11.93 7.58 2.22
CA SER A 224 12.99 6.80 1.57
C SER A 224 13.97 7.65 0.78
N ILE A 225 13.53 8.61 -0.05
CA ILE A 225 14.45 9.49 -0.79
C ILE A 225 15.20 10.48 0.13
N PRO A 226 14.57 11.15 1.11
CA PRO A 226 15.30 12.09 1.97
C PRO A 226 16.34 11.45 2.90
N ILE A 227 16.21 10.15 3.21
CA ILE A 227 17.06 9.46 4.20
C ILE A 227 18.14 8.59 3.54
N LEU A 228 17.86 7.96 2.38
CA LEU A 228 18.79 7.06 1.68
C LEU A 228 19.59 7.79 0.59
#